data_AF-A0A0M0LFE7-F1
#
_entry.id   AF-A0A0M0LFE7-F1
#
_cell.length_a   1.000
_cell.length_b   1.000
_cell.length_c   1.000
_cell.angle_alpha   90.00
_cell.angle_beta   90.00
_cell.angle_gamma   90.00
#
_symmetry.space_group_name_H-M   'P 1'
#
loop_
_entity.id
_entity.type
_entity.pdbx_description
1 polymer ?
#
loop_
_entity_poly.entity_id
_entity_poly.type
_entity_poly.pdbx_seq_one_letter_code
_entity_poly.pdbx_strand_id
1 'polypeptide(L)'
;MEEIFVMEWFTKQLRKVFHVYLQASNVKIEVIDLKHPVLEQYMQVIQNEWNLILANAYSCTHDDLRGSHWGAFFICKEDGVLFELWKKNEEVIAYEVYK
;
A
#
# COMPACT_ATOMS: atom_id res chain seq x y z
N MET A 1 -14.32 -5.34 5.73
CA MET A 1 -14.56 -3.91 5.42
C MET A 1 -13.28 -3.25 4.93
N GLU A 2 -12.12 -3.60 5.50
CA GLU A 2 -10.83 -2.99 5.15
C GLU A 2 -10.28 -3.34 3.76
N GLU A 3 -10.40 -4.59 3.26
CA GLU A 3 -9.87 -4.94 1.93
C GLU A 3 -10.51 -4.15 0.78
N ILE A 4 -11.82 -3.88 0.86
CA ILE A 4 -12.53 -3.03 -0.13
C ILE A 4 -11.98 -1.60 -0.08
N PHE A 5 -11.80 -1.06 1.13
CA PHE A 5 -11.21 0.26 1.33
C PHE A 5 -9.78 0.33 0.77
N VAL A 6 -8.95 -0.66 1.05
CA VAL A 6 -7.57 -0.75 0.54
C VAL A 6 -7.56 -0.82 -0.98
N MET A 7 -8.44 -1.63 -1.59
CA MET A 7 -8.57 -1.70 -3.05
C MET A 7 -8.95 -0.36 -3.66
N GLU A 8 -9.94 0.33 -3.08
CA GLU A 8 -10.38 1.65 -3.53
C GLU A 8 -9.27 2.70 -3.37
N TRP A 9 -8.55 2.68 -2.24
CA TRP A 9 -7.43 3.57 -1.97
C TRP A 9 -6.30 3.36 -2.99
N PHE A 10 -5.85 2.11 -3.14
CA PHE A 10 -4.80 1.73 -4.10
C PHE A 10 -5.15 2.17 -5.52
N THR A 11 -6.37 1.86 -5.97
CA THR A 11 -6.89 2.22 -7.29
C THR A 11 -6.93 3.74 -7.48
N LYS A 12 -7.40 4.47 -6.46
CA LYS A 12 -7.49 5.93 -6.49
C LYS A 12 -6.10 6.57 -6.58
N GLN A 13 -5.12 6.11 -5.82
CA GLN A 13 -3.77 6.67 -5.81
C GLN A 13 -3.03 6.37 -7.12
N LEU A 14 -3.11 5.13 -7.63
CA LEU A 14 -2.59 4.78 -8.97
C LEU A 14 -3.11 5.74 -10.04
N ARG A 15 -4.41 6.03 -10.03
CA ARG A 15 -5.01 6.95 -10.99
C ARG A 15 -4.63 8.41 -10.78
N LYS A 16 -4.65 8.90 -9.54
CA LYS A 16 -4.51 10.33 -9.24
C LYS A 16 -3.07 10.81 -9.17
N VAL A 17 -2.19 10.00 -8.59
CA VAL A 17 -0.78 10.36 -8.34
C VAL A 17 0.09 9.84 -9.47
N PHE A 18 -0.09 8.58 -9.85
CA PHE A 18 0.77 7.91 -10.84
C PHE A 18 0.21 7.92 -12.26
N HIS A 19 -1.01 8.43 -12.46
CA HIS A 19 -1.72 8.46 -13.75
C HIS A 19 -1.83 7.09 -14.45
N VAL A 20 -1.94 6.03 -13.65
CA VAL A 20 -2.12 4.64 -14.08
C VAL A 20 -3.61 4.29 -14.03
N TYR A 21 -4.15 3.82 -15.15
CA TYR A 21 -5.55 3.42 -15.26
C TYR A 21 -5.64 1.89 -15.22
N LEU A 22 -6.28 1.38 -14.16
CA LEU A 22 -6.43 -0.05 -13.95
C LEU A 22 -7.45 -0.65 -14.93
N GLN A 23 -7.16 -1.87 -15.39
CA GLN A 23 -8.19 -2.77 -15.87
C GLN A 23 -8.75 -3.54 -14.66
N ALA A 24 -10.09 -3.58 -14.53
CA ALA A 24 -10.81 -3.93 -13.31
C ALA A 24 -10.55 -5.35 -12.74
N SER A 25 -9.74 -6.18 -13.39
CA SER A 25 -9.49 -7.58 -13.01
C SER A 25 -8.10 -7.88 -12.45
N ASN A 26 -7.17 -6.93 -12.44
CA ASN A 26 -5.73 -7.23 -12.21
C ASN A 26 -5.18 -6.62 -10.92
N VAL A 27 -5.98 -6.50 -9.87
CA VAL A 27 -5.50 -6.10 -8.53
C VAL A 27 -5.47 -7.33 -7.65
N LYS A 28 -4.30 -7.63 -7.09
CA LYS A 28 -4.14 -8.65 -6.05
C LYS A 28 -3.89 -7.95 -4.72
N ILE A 29 -4.60 -8.36 -3.68
CA ILE A 29 -4.46 -7.85 -2.32
C ILE A 29 -4.18 -9.02 -1.40
N GLU A 30 -3.19 -8.87 -0.53
CA GLU A 30 -2.82 -9.85 0.48
C GLU A 30 -2.67 -9.16 1.83
N VAL A 31 -3.24 -9.75 2.89
CA VAL A 31 -2.97 -9.34 4.27
C VAL A 31 -1.60 -9.89 4.67
N ILE A 32 -0.75 -9.04 5.23
CA ILE A 32 0.62 -9.38 5.63
C ILE A 32 0.86 -9.01 7.10
N ASP A 33 1.90 -9.59 7.70
CA ASP A 33 2.32 -9.24 9.06
C ASP A 33 3.00 -7.85 9.10
N LEU A 34 2.82 -7.09 10.18
CA LEU A 34 3.52 -5.82 10.39
C LEU A 34 5.05 -5.97 10.45
N LYS A 35 5.54 -7.18 10.76
CA LYS A 35 6.96 -7.58 10.73
C LYS A 35 7.41 -8.02 9.33
N HIS A 36 6.62 -7.79 8.29
CA HIS A 36 7.05 -8.08 6.93
C HIS A 36 8.38 -7.35 6.64
N PRO A 37 9.41 -8.02 6.05
CA PRO A 37 10.76 -7.45 5.92
C PRO A 37 10.80 -6.10 5.21
N VAL A 38 9.88 -5.87 4.27
CA VAL A 38 9.74 -4.57 3.59
C VAL A 38 9.28 -3.48 4.56
N LEU A 39 8.31 -3.77 5.43
CA LEU A 39 7.80 -2.81 6.41
C LEU A 39 8.80 -2.59 7.55
N GLU A 40 9.55 -3.61 7.96
CA GLU A 40 10.61 -3.50 8.98
C GLU A 40 11.63 -2.41 8.65
N GLN A 41 11.97 -2.24 7.37
CA GLN A 41 12.89 -1.19 6.92
C GLN A 41 12.38 0.23 7.19
N TYR A 42 11.06 0.40 7.34
CA TYR A 42 10.40 1.68 7.57
C TYR A 42 9.85 1.80 9.00
N MET A 43 10.07 0.80 9.87
CA MET A 43 9.52 0.80 11.23
C MET A 43 9.98 1.99 12.06
N GLN A 44 11.18 2.53 11.82
CA GLN A 44 11.63 3.73 12.53
C GLN A 44 10.74 4.95 12.24
N VAL A 45 10.20 5.06 11.03
CA VAL A 45 9.30 6.16 10.65
C VAL A 45 7.87 5.86 11.11
N ILE A 46 7.47 4.59 11.08
CA ILE A 46 6.11 4.13 11.40
C ILE A 46 5.84 4.09 12.92
N GLN A 47 6.80 3.64 13.73
CA GLN A 47 6.62 3.44 15.18
C GLN A 47 6.78 4.71 16.00
N ASN A 48 7.54 5.70 15.51
CA ASN A 48 7.72 6.96 16.24
C ASN A 48 6.40 7.74 16.40
N GLU A 49 5.38 7.45 15.59
CA GLU A 49 4.14 8.22 15.58
C GLU A 49 2.89 7.44 16.05
N TRP A 50 2.87 6.09 16.05
CA TRP A 50 1.59 5.36 16.21
C TRP A 50 1.57 4.20 17.21
N ASN A 51 0.42 4.09 17.90
CA ASN A 51 -0.01 2.85 18.54
C ASN A 51 -0.62 1.90 17.50
N LEU A 52 0.11 0.87 17.11
CA LEU A 52 -0.23 -0.09 16.04
C LEU A 52 -1.11 -1.27 16.49
N ILE A 53 -1.59 -1.32 17.73
CA ILE A 53 -2.26 -2.49 18.32
C ILE A 53 -3.46 -3.01 17.50
N LEU A 54 -4.10 -2.17 16.70
CA LEU A 54 -5.26 -2.51 15.87
C LEU A 54 -5.04 -2.26 14.37
N ALA A 55 -3.78 -2.16 13.94
CA ALA A 55 -3.47 -1.90 12.54
C ALA A 55 -3.29 -3.19 11.75
N ASN A 56 -3.83 -3.23 10.54
CA ASN A 56 -3.63 -4.30 9.57
C ASN A 56 -2.69 -3.83 8.46
N ALA A 57 -1.85 -4.74 7.96
CA ALA A 57 -0.96 -4.46 6.85
C ALA A 57 -1.37 -5.22 5.59
N TYR A 58 -1.21 -4.57 4.44
CA TYR A 58 -1.63 -5.10 3.15
C TYR A 58 -0.52 -4.95 2.12
N SER A 59 -0.39 -5.94 1.24
CA SER A 59 0.35 -5.86 -0.01
C SER A 59 -0.66 -5.78 -1.15
N CYS A 60 -0.47 -4.84 -2.08
CA CYS A 60 -1.29 -4.68 -3.26
C CYS A 60 -0.40 -4.70 -4.50
N THR A 61 -0.78 -5.44 -5.53
CA THR A 61 -0.04 -5.49 -6.79
C THR A 61 -0.93 -5.33 -8.00
N HIS A 62 -0.41 -4.70 -9.04
CA HIS A 62 -1.07 -4.52 -10.33
C HIS A 62 -0.06 -4.50 -11.48
N ASP A 63 -0.28 -5.30 -12.51
CA ASP A 63 0.47 -5.21 -13.77
C ASP A 63 -0.26 -4.32 -14.77
N ASP A 64 0.41 -3.27 -15.24
CA ASP A 64 -0.14 -2.40 -16.27
C ASP A 64 0.06 -2.95 -17.69
N LEU A 65 -0.71 -2.42 -18.63
CA LEU A 65 -0.66 -2.83 -20.05
C LEU A 65 0.69 -2.54 -20.73
N ARG A 66 1.53 -1.71 -20.11
CA ARG A 66 2.85 -1.36 -20.62
C ARG A 66 3.93 -2.31 -20.08
N GLY A 67 3.54 -3.32 -19.28
CA GLY A 67 4.43 -4.31 -18.69
C GLY A 67 5.13 -3.83 -17.42
N SER A 68 4.67 -2.74 -16.80
CA SER A 68 5.19 -2.33 -15.49
C SER A 68 4.46 -3.06 -14.37
N HIS A 69 5.22 -3.55 -13.40
CA HIS A 69 4.69 -4.11 -12.16
C HIS A 69 4.57 -3.00 -11.11
N TRP A 70 3.35 -2.75 -10.63
CA TRP A 70 3.08 -1.81 -9.56
C TRP A 70 2.83 -2.56 -8.27
N GLY A 71 3.50 -2.16 -7.19
CA GLY A 71 3.33 -2.71 -5.86
C GLY A 71 3.05 -1.60 -4.86
N ALA A 72 2.27 -1.89 -3.83
CA ALA A 72 2.12 -1.02 -2.68
C ALA A 72 2.03 -1.83 -1.39
N PHE A 73 2.58 -1.27 -0.32
CA PHE A 73 2.38 -1.75 1.03
C PHE A 73 1.60 -0.71 1.82
N PHE A 74 0.54 -1.13 2.49
CA PHE A 74 -0.30 -0.26 3.31
C PHE A 74 -0.31 -0.72 4.75
N ILE A 75 -0.34 0.22 5.70
CA ILE A 75 -0.75 -0.04 7.08
C ILE A 75 -2.01 0.78 7.32
N CYS A 76 -3.09 0.12 7.71
CA CYS A 76 -4.41 0.74 7.87
C CYS A 76 -4.96 0.49 9.28
N LYS A 77 -5.82 1.39 9.73
CA LYS A 77 -6.77 1.22 10.84
C LYS A 77 -8.20 1.31 10.32
N GLU A 78 -9.17 1.08 11.19
CA GLU A 78 -10.60 1.21 10.85
C GLU A 78 -10.97 2.56 10.20
N ASP A 79 -10.26 3.63 10.55
CA ASP A 79 -10.53 5.00 10.11
C ASP A 79 -9.65 5.51 8.96
N GLY A 80 -8.65 4.75 8.50
CA GLY A 80 -7.85 5.17 7.35
C GLY A 80 -6.51 4.48 7.15
N VAL A 81 -5.74 5.02 6.20
CA VAL A 81 -4.36 4.60 5.93
C VAL A 81 -3.43 5.39 6.84
N LEU A 82 -2.58 4.69 7.57
CA LEU A 82 -1.51 5.28 8.36
C LEU A 82 -0.24 5.40 7.53
N PHE A 83 0.13 4.34 6.81
CA PHE A 83 1.34 4.31 5.99
C PHE A 83 1.05 3.75 4.61
N GLU A 84 1.73 4.31 3.62
CA GLU A 84 1.83 3.71 2.29
C GLU A 84 3.26 3.74 1.76
N LEU A 85 3.65 2.68 1.07
CA LEU A 85 4.92 2.55 0.36
C LEU A 85 4.63 2.06 -1.05
N TRP A 86 5.06 2.80 -2.05
CA TRP A 86 4.83 2.52 -3.46
C TRP A 86 6.08 2.01 -4.14
N LYS A 87 5.90 0.97 -4.95
CA LYS A 87 6.95 0.36 -5.77
C LYS A 87 6.54 0.29 -7.23
N LYS A 88 7.52 0.45 -8.11
CA LYS A 88 7.40 0.15 -9.54
C LYS A 88 8.58 -0.73 -9.96
N ASN A 89 8.30 -1.89 -10.56
CA ASN A 89 9.31 -2.88 -10.96
C ASN A 89 10.30 -3.20 -9.83
N GLU A 90 9.79 -3.48 -8.63
CA GLU A 90 10.55 -3.72 -7.40
C GLU A 90 11.33 -2.53 -6.81
N GLU A 91 11.37 -1.38 -7.48
CA GLU A 91 12.01 -0.17 -6.97
C GLU A 91 11.01 0.67 -6.16
N VAL A 92 11.45 1.16 -4.99
CA VAL A 92 10.65 2.09 -4.18
C VAL A 92 10.64 3.45 -4.86
N ILE A 93 9.44 3.99 -5.09
CA ILE A 93 9.26 5.28 -5.80
C ILE A 93 8.65 6.37 -4.92
N ALA A 94 7.92 5.99 -3.86
CA ALA A 94 7.32 6.92 -2.92
C ALA A 94 6.95 6.22 -1.61
N TYR A 95 6.88 6.97 -0.52
CA TYR A 95 6.19 6.55 0.70
C TYR A 95 5.54 7.76 1.36
N GLU A 96 4.48 7.53 2.12
CA GLU A 96 3.79 8.57 2.88
C GLU A 96 3.32 8.04 4.24
N VAL A 97 3.34 8.93 5.22
CA VAL A 97 3.00 8.70 6.63
C VAL A 97 1.91 9.70 6.98
N TYR A 98 0.78 9.19 7.44
CA TYR A 98 -0.44 9.96 7.73
C TYR A 98 -0.67 10.06 9.24
N LYS A 99 -1.17 11.21 9.70
CA LYS A 99 -1.41 11.49 11.13
C LYS A 99 -2.81 11.14 11.57
#